data_AF-A0A2E0HCX4-F1
#
_entry.id   AF-A0A2E0HCX4-F1
#
_cell.length_a   1.000
_cell.length_b   1.000
_cell.length_c   1.000
_cell.angle_alpha   90.00
_cell.angle_beta   90.00
_cell.angle_gamma   90.00
#
_symmetry.space_group_name_H-M   'P 1'
#
loop_
_entity.id
_entity.type
_entity.pdbx_description
1 polymer ?
#
loop_
_entity_poly.entity_id
_entity_poly.type
_entity_poly.pdbx_seq_one_letter_code
_entity_poly.pdbx_strand_id
1 'polypeptide(L)'
;MKDEEYRELEVRIRDYMREHLNQHYSNLKNPVRSTIIDRTNALSYRSAAVQWNFNKLKDTAKNAVSFIFSQDRSEIQSNTINHLFPLSFCFDDIVFNLLSLVDYTAMLMISIISANRSMSMKWNNLRKKLKDDNLGFPDTAELVIKTHDAWVNKLSEYRAGVYHNNNQYVVAEHWSDYLKGTENIAFYLPDVAVKQLPLFERNDKIDMISGAEALIDETFSIIEQILKLCYSEKPASNIFMT
;
A
#
# COMPACT_ATOMS: atom_id res chain seq x y z
N MET A 1 -10.70 -11.02 12.31
CA MET A 1 -11.07 -9.73 12.94
C MET A 1 -10.58 -8.57 12.08
N LYS A 2 -9.29 -8.49 11.74
CA LYS A 2 -8.74 -7.43 10.86
C LYS A 2 -9.09 -7.52 9.37
N ASP A 3 -9.37 -8.71 8.82
CA ASP A 3 -9.86 -8.84 7.43
C ASP A 3 -11.20 -8.10 7.21
N GLU A 4 -12.03 -8.03 8.26
CA GLU A 4 -13.26 -7.24 8.22
C GLU A 4 -12.95 -5.73 8.32
N GLU A 5 -11.99 -5.32 9.15
CA GLU A 5 -11.56 -3.92 9.26
C GLU A 5 -10.98 -3.37 7.95
N TYR A 6 -10.24 -4.18 7.19
CA TYR A 6 -9.73 -3.79 5.86
C TYR A 6 -10.83 -3.68 4.82
N ARG A 7 -11.79 -4.62 4.87
CA ARG A 7 -12.97 -4.57 4.01
C ARG A 7 -13.82 -3.35 4.35
N GLU A 8 -13.98 -3.03 5.63
CA GLU A 8 -14.64 -1.82 6.10
C GLU A 8 -13.90 -0.57 5.64
N LEU A 9 -12.57 -0.54 5.66
CA LEU A 9 -11.78 0.59 5.17
C LEU A 9 -11.94 0.79 3.65
N GLU A 10 -11.91 -0.29 2.87
CA GLU A 10 -12.20 -0.25 1.44
C GLU A 10 -13.62 0.28 1.18
N VAL A 11 -14.60 -0.23 1.93
CA VAL A 11 -16.00 0.23 1.86
C VAL A 11 -16.10 1.71 2.25
N ARG A 12 -15.45 2.15 3.32
CA ARG A 12 -15.40 3.56 3.75
C ARG A 12 -14.82 4.46 2.66
N ILE A 13 -13.69 4.09 2.06
CA ILE A 13 -13.09 4.87 0.96
C ILE A 13 -14.06 4.90 -0.22
N ARG A 14 -14.61 3.75 -0.63
CA ARG A 14 -15.53 3.66 -1.78
C ARG A 14 -16.81 4.45 -1.57
N ASP A 15 -17.40 4.36 -0.38
CA ASP A 15 -18.65 5.04 -0.03
C ASP A 15 -18.43 6.53 0.13
N TYR A 16 -17.35 6.96 0.79
CA TYR A 16 -16.94 8.36 0.84
C TYR A 16 -16.77 8.93 -0.57
N MET A 17 -16.07 8.21 -1.44
CA MET A 17 -15.86 8.59 -2.85
C MET A 17 -17.19 8.70 -3.61
N ARG A 18 -18.11 7.74 -3.42
CA ARG A 18 -19.41 7.69 -4.09
C ARG A 18 -20.34 8.81 -3.61
N GLU A 19 -20.43 9.03 -2.30
CA GLU A 19 -21.23 10.10 -1.72
C GLU A 19 -20.73 11.46 -2.19
N HIS A 20 -19.41 11.68 -2.13
CA HIS A 20 -18.81 12.94 -2.54
C HIS A 20 -18.95 13.19 -4.05
N LEU A 21 -18.86 12.14 -4.88
CA LEU A 21 -19.21 12.18 -6.30
C LEU A 21 -20.66 12.62 -6.54
N ASN A 22 -21.61 12.04 -5.81
CA ASN A 22 -23.02 12.34 -5.99
C ASN A 22 -23.37 13.75 -5.47
N GLN A 23 -22.78 14.19 -4.37
CA GLN A 23 -23.03 15.51 -3.78
C GLN A 23 -22.41 16.65 -4.59
N HIS A 24 -21.17 16.49 -5.07
CA HIS A 24 -20.40 17.61 -5.64
C HIS A 24 -20.22 17.55 -7.16
N TYR A 25 -20.62 16.45 -7.80
CA TYR A 25 -20.29 16.20 -9.21
C TYR A 25 -21.44 15.59 -10.02
N SER A 26 -22.66 15.53 -9.48
CA SER A 26 -23.87 15.09 -10.18
C SER A 26 -24.13 15.84 -11.48
N ASN A 27 -23.71 17.11 -11.55
CA ASN A 27 -23.88 18.00 -12.71
C ASN A 27 -22.69 18.00 -13.70
N LEU A 28 -21.65 17.18 -13.48
CA LEU A 28 -20.54 17.08 -14.43
C LEU A 28 -21.02 16.47 -15.76
N LYS A 29 -20.48 16.98 -16.87
CA LYS A 29 -20.65 16.36 -18.19
C LYS A 29 -20.20 14.89 -18.13
N ASN A 30 -20.96 14.02 -18.79
CA ASN A 30 -20.78 12.56 -18.79
C ASN A 30 -19.32 12.06 -18.90
N PRO A 31 -18.45 12.57 -19.81
CA PRO A 31 -17.08 12.06 -19.94
C PRO A 31 -16.15 12.36 -18.75
N VAL A 32 -16.42 13.41 -17.98
CA VAL A 32 -15.64 13.73 -16.78
C VAL A 32 -16.07 12.85 -15.62
N ARG A 33 -17.39 12.69 -15.44
CA ARG A 33 -17.95 11.83 -14.41
C ARG A 33 -17.49 10.39 -14.58
N SER A 34 -17.50 9.87 -15.82
CA SER A 34 -16.99 8.53 -16.12
C SER A 34 -15.50 8.40 -15.76
N THR A 35 -14.68 9.39 -16.09
CA THR A 35 -13.25 9.39 -15.74
C THR A 35 -13.00 9.27 -14.24
N ILE A 36 -13.75 10.00 -13.41
CA ILE A 36 -13.59 9.94 -11.95
C ILE A 36 -14.07 8.58 -11.41
N ILE A 37 -15.17 8.04 -11.96
CA ILE A 37 -15.67 6.70 -11.62
C ILE A 37 -14.62 5.64 -11.97
N ASP A 38 -14.03 5.70 -13.17
CA ASP A 38 -13.01 4.74 -13.61
C ASP A 38 -11.77 4.77 -12.71
N ARG A 39 -11.35 5.96 -12.28
CA ARG A 39 -10.22 6.12 -11.33
C ARG A 39 -10.55 5.58 -9.94
N THR A 40 -11.78 5.79 -9.48
CA THR A 40 -12.26 5.25 -8.20
C THR A 40 -12.33 3.72 -8.24
N ASN A 41 -12.80 3.15 -9.35
CA ASN A 41 -12.82 1.71 -9.58
C ASN A 41 -11.41 1.13 -9.63
N ALA A 42 -10.47 1.82 -10.28
CA ALA A 42 -9.08 1.39 -10.34
C ALA A 42 -8.40 1.43 -8.96
N LEU A 43 -8.67 2.46 -8.15
CA LEU A 43 -8.21 2.53 -6.76
C LEU A 43 -8.79 1.36 -5.94
N SER A 44 -10.10 1.11 -6.05
CA SER A 44 -10.78 0.00 -5.35
C SER A 44 -10.19 -1.36 -5.75
N TYR A 45 -9.95 -1.57 -7.04
CA TYR A 45 -9.32 -2.78 -7.55
C TYR A 45 -7.92 -2.98 -6.95
N ARG A 46 -7.13 -1.91 -6.83
CA ARG A 46 -5.80 -2.00 -6.20
C ARG A 46 -5.87 -2.24 -4.71
N SER A 47 -6.83 -1.65 -4.00
CA SER A 47 -7.08 -1.97 -2.59
C SER A 47 -7.37 -3.46 -2.39
N ALA A 48 -8.26 -4.02 -3.23
CA ALA A 48 -8.56 -5.46 -3.21
C ALA A 48 -7.32 -6.31 -3.55
N ALA A 49 -6.47 -5.87 -4.49
CA ALA A 49 -5.22 -6.55 -4.81
C ALA A 49 -4.22 -6.56 -3.65
N VAL A 50 -4.12 -5.48 -2.87
CA VAL A 50 -3.31 -5.44 -1.64
C VAL A 50 -3.80 -6.48 -0.63
N GLN A 51 -5.11 -6.51 -0.35
CA GLN A 51 -5.70 -7.47 0.60
C GLN A 51 -5.51 -8.91 0.14
N TRP A 52 -5.73 -9.18 -1.15
CA TRP A 52 -5.53 -10.52 -1.71
C TRP A 52 -4.08 -10.99 -1.54
N ASN A 53 -3.09 -10.13 -1.83
CA ASN A 53 -1.68 -10.47 -1.65
C ASN A 53 -1.30 -10.63 -0.17
N PHE A 54 -1.87 -9.83 0.73
CA PHE A 54 -1.66 -10.00 2.16
C PHE A 54 -2.22 -11.33 2.68
N ASN A 55 -3.42 -11.72 2.24
CA ASN A 55 -3.99 -13.02 2.57
C ASN A 55 -3.14 -14.16 2.00
N LYS A 56 -2.67 -14.03 0.77
CA LYS A 56 -1.76 -14.99 0.15
C LYS A 56 -0.45 -15.12 0.92
N LEU A 57 0.11 -14.02 1.44
CA LEU A 57 1.29 -14.04 2.30
C LEU A 57 1.03 -14.83 3.60
N LYS A 58 -0.08 -14.54 4.31
CA LYS A 58 -0.49 -15.27 5.52
C LYS A 58 -0.65 -16.77 5.26
N ASP A 59 -1.35 -17.13 4.18
CA ASP A 59 -1.58 -18.52 3.81
C ASP A 59 -0.28 -19.21 3.42
N THR A 60 0.60 -18.54 2.68
CA THR A 60 1.92 -19.06 2.30
C THR A 60 2.78 -19.33 3.53
N ALA A 61 2.81 -18.40 4.50
CA ALA A 61 3.55 -18.57 5.75
C ALA A 61 3.00 -19.73 6.58
N LYS A 62 1.67 -19.81 6.74
CA LYS A 62 1.02 -20.89 7.47
C LYS A 62 1.27 -22.25 6.82
N ASN A 63 1.15 -22.34 5.50
CA ASN A 63 1.39 -23.57 4.76
C ASN A 63 2.87 -23.98 4.81
N ALA A 64 3.79 -23.03 4.77
CA ALA A 64 5.22 -23.29 4.94
C ALA A 64 5.50 -23.90 6.32
N VAL A 65 4.99 -23.30 7.40
CA VAL A 65 5.15 -23.86 8.76
C VAL A 65 4.57 -25.26 8.86
N SER A 66 3.34 -25.46 8.38
CA SER A 66 2.68 -26.77 8.42
C SER A 66 3.43 -27.83 7.62
N PHE A 67 3.97 -27.46 6.46
CA PHE A 67 4.75 -28.36 5.61
C PHE A 67 6.08 -28.71 6.26
N ILE A 68 6.83 -27.72 6.76
CA ILE A 68 8.15 -27.94 7.35
C ILE A 68 8.05 -28.89 8.55
N PHE A 69 7.03 -28.73 9.41
CA PHE A 69 6.82 -29.61 10.56
C PHE A 69 6.20 -30.96 10.23
N SER A 70 5.76 -31.20 8.99
CA SER A 70 5.34 -32.53 8.54
C SER A 70 6.49 -33.35 7.96
N GLN A 71 7.67 -32.76 7.78
CA GLN A 71 8.84 -33.44 7.22
C GLN A 71 9.77 -33.97 8.31
N ASP A 72 10.69 -34.83 7.90
CA ASP A 72 11.76 -35.30 8.77
C ASP A 72 12.63 -34.14 9.26
N ARG A 73 13.08 -34.21 10.51
CA ARG A 73 13.91 -33.17 11.15
C ARG A 73 15.17 -32.83 10.35
N SER A 74 15.77 -33.80 9.67
CA SER A 74 16.94 -33.59 8.81
C SER A 74 16.67 -32.70 7.60
N GLU A 75 15.40 -32.54 7.20
CA GLU A 75 15.01 -31.77 6.01
C GLU A 75 14.47 -30.38 6.35
N ILE A 76 14.22 -30.07 7.62
CA ILE A 76 13.63 -28.79 8.08
C ILE A 76 14.38 -27.59 7.48
N GLN A 77 15.71 -27.60 7.50
CA GLN A 77 16.52 -26.50 6.99
C GLN A 77 16.36 -26.30 5.48
N SER A 78 16.46 -27.38 4.69
CA SER A 78 16.30 -27.33 3.23
C SER A 78 14.89 -26.85 2.85
N ASN A 79 13.88 -27.40 3.51
CA ASN A 79 12.48 -27.03 3.27
C ASN A 79 12.20 -25.57 3.68
N THR A 80 12.79 -25.10 4.77
CA THR A 80 12.70 -23.68 5.17
C THR A 80 13.24 -22.77 4.07
N ILE A 81 14.42 -23.08 3.52
CA ILE A 81 15.04 -22.29 2.43
C ILE A 81 14.13 -22.25 1.20
N ASN A 82 13.49 -23.36 0.84
CA ASN A 82 12.58 -23.45 -0.30
C ASN A 82 11.34 -22.55 -0.16
N HIS A 83 10.94 -22.21 1.07
CA HIS A 83 9.80 -21.34 1.34
C HIS A 83 10.15 -19.85 1.45
N LEU A 84 11.44 -19.48 1.55
CA LEU A 84 11.83 -18.07 1.68
C LEU A 84 11.50 -17.25 0.44
N PHE A 85 11.69 -17.81 -0.76
CA PHE A 85 11.42 -17.09 -2.01
C PHE A 85 9.92 -16.79 -2.22
N PRO A 86 8.99 -17.77 -2.12
CA PRO A 86 7.55 -17.49 -2.21
C PRO A 86 7.07 -16.42 -1.22
N LEU A 87 7.58 -16.44 0.01
CA LEU A 87 7.25 -15.44 1.03
C LEU A 87 7.77 -14.05 0.67
N SER A 88 9.04 -13.97 0.24
CA SER A 88 9.66 -12.72 -0.20
C SER A 88 8.91 -12.12 -1.40
N PHE A 89 8.50 -12.97 -2.34
CA PHE A 89 7.71 -12.58 -3.50
C PHE A 89 6.35 -12.00 -3.09
N CYS A 90 5.62 -12.67 -2.19
CA CYS A 90 4.33 -12.17 -1.72
C CYS A 90 4.47 -10.81 -0.99
N PHE A 91 5.53 -10.63 -0.20
CA PHE A 91 5.80 -9.36 0.47
C PHE A 91 6.12 -8.23 -0.52
N ASP A 92 6.98 -8.49 -1.52
CA ASP A 92 7.28 -7.50 -2.57
C ASP A 92 6.04 -7.13 -3.39
N ASP A 93 5.17 -8.11 -3.72
CA ASP A 93 3.90 -7.86 -4.41
C ASP A 93 2.95 -6.95 -3.61
N ILE A 94 2.99 -7.02 -2.26
CA ILE A 94 2.26 -6.07 -1.41
C ILE A 94 2.82 -4.66 -1.61
N VAL A 95 4.14 -4.48 -1.47
CA VAL A 95 4.78 -3.16 -1.66
C VAL A 95 4.55 -2.62 -3.07
N PHE A 96 4.57 -3.48 -4.09
CA PHE A 96 4.19 -3.15 -5.46
C PHE A 96 2.79 -2.54 -5.54
N ASN A 97 1.81 -3.20 -4.90
CA ASN A 97 0.42 -2.78 -4.99
C ASN A 97 0.15 -1.54 -4.13
N LEU A 98 0.87 -1.34 -3.02
CA LEU A 98 0.84 -0.09 -2.25
C LEU A 98 1.34 1.11 -3.08
N LEU A 99 2.48 0.98 -3.77
CA LEU A 99 2.97 2.02 -4.69
C LEU A 99 1.98 2.28 -5.84
N SER A 100 1.34 1.24 -6.36
CA SER A 100 0.30 1.38 -7.39
C SER A 100 -0.91 2.14 -6.84
N LEU A 101 -1.33 1.85 -5.60
CA LEU A 101 -2.43 2.53 -4.92
C LEU A 101 -2.18 4.04 -4.84
N VAL A 102 -0.96 4.44 -4.45
CA VAL A 102 -0.51 5.83 -4.43
C VAL A 102 -0.58 6.48 -5.82
N ASP A 103 -0.18 5.78 -6.88
CA ASP A 103 -0.30 6.26 -8.27
C ASP A 103 -1.76 6.49 -8.69
N TYR A 104 -2.68 5.58 -8.36
CA TYR A 104 -4.11 5.75 -8.67
C TYR A 104 -4.75 6.86 -7.83
N THR A 105 -4.33 7.04 -6.58
CA THR A 105 -4.73 8.19 -5.76
C THR A 105 -4.32 9.50 -6.45
N ALA A 106 -3.10 9.59 -6.98
CA ALA A 106 -2.66 10.77 -7.73
C ALA A 106 -3.51 11.03 -8.97
N MET A 107 -3.85 9.98 -9.73
CA MET A 107 -4.75 10.10 -10.88
C MET A 107 -6.12 10.61 -10.46
N LEU A 108 -6.64 10.13 -9.34
CA LEU A 108 -7.93 10.59 -8.83
C LEU A 108 -7.89 12.07 -8.40
N MET A 109 -6.87 12.45 -7.61
CA MET A 109 -6.63 13.82 -7.15
C MET A 109 -6.55 14.79 -8.32
N ILE A 110 -5.81 14.44 -9.38
CA ILE A 110 -5.64 15.36 -10.49
C ILE A 110 -6.97 15.65 -11.22
N SER A 111 -7.91 14.69 -11.27
CA SER A 111 -9.26 14.93 -11.81
C SER A 111 -10.13 15.84 -10.92
N ILE A 112 -9.76 16.00 -9.64
CA ILE A 112 -10.44 16.88 -8.69
C ILE A 112 -9.92 18.31 -8.86
N ILE A 113 -8.59 18.48 -8.80
CA ILE A 113 -7.90 19.77 -8.70
C ILE A 113 -7.66 20.45 -10.06
N SER A 114 -7.52 19.68 -11.15
CA SER A 114 -7.21 20.23 -12.47
C SER A 114 -8.47 20.74 -13.17
N ALA A 115 -8.33 21.88 -13.88
CA ALA A 115 -9.34 22.33 -14.84
C ALA A 115 -9.54 21.30 -15.97
N ASN A 116 -8.46 20.70 -16.46
CA ASN A 116 -8.53 19.56 -17.36
C ASN A 116 -8.68 18.26 -16.56
N ARG A 117 -9.93 17.88 -16.30
CA ARG A 117 -10.28 16.72 -15.46
C ARG A 117 -10.02 15.37 -16.13
N SER A 118 -9.75 15.30 -17.44
CA SER A 118 -9.35 14.05 -18.12
C SER A 118 -7.85 13.79 -17.99
N MET A 119 -7.05 14.77 -17.55
CA MET A 119 -5.63 14.63 -17.32
C MET A 119 -5.34 13.51 -16.30
N SER A 120 -4.34 12.68 -16.58
CA SER A 120 -3.90 11.60 -15.70
C SER A 120 -2.42 11.81 -15.35
N MET A 121 -2.07 11.70 -14.07
CA MET A 121 -0.71 11.86 -13.58
C MET A 121 -0.41 10.81 -12.54
N LYS A 122 0.74 10.15 -12.68
CA LYS A 122 1.35 9.33 -11.64
C LYS A 122 1.84 10.22 -10.49
N TRP A 123 2.05 9.61 -9.32
CA TRP A 123 2.39 10.31 -8.09
C TRP A 123 3.56 11.28 -8.24
N ASN A 124 4.67 10.82 -8.81
CA ASN A 124 5.87 11.65 -8.99
C ASN A 124 5.61 12.90 -9.86
N ASN A 125 4.73 12.79 -10.85
CA ASN A 125 4.38 13.91 -11.71
C ASN A 125 3.41 14.87 -11.00
N LEU A 126 2.44 14.33 -10.26
CA LEU A 126 1.54 15.13 -9.43
C LEU A 126 2.33 15.92 -8.38
N ARG A 127 3.24 15.27 -7.64
CA ARG A 127 4.08 15.91 -6.63
C ARG A 127 4.94 17.03 -7.22
N LYS A 128 5.55 16.81 -8.39
CA LYS A 128 6.31 17.87 -9.08
C LYS A 128 5.41 19.04 -9.44
N LYS A 129 4.23 18.75 -10.02
CA LYS A 129 3.26 19.78 -10.39
C LYS A 129 2.77 20.58 -9.17
N LEU A 130 2.46 19.93 -8.05
CA LEU A 130 2.03 20.62 -6.82
C LEU A 130 3.14 21.47 -6.19
N LYS A 131 4.41 21.12 -6.43
CA LYS A 131 5.56 21.90 -5.99
C LYS A 131 5.80 23.13 -6.88
N ASP A 132 5.66 22.96 -8.18
CA ASP A 132 6.02 23.97 -9.18
C ASP A 132 4.85 24.93 -9.50
N ASP A 133 3.61 24.44 -9.41
CA ASP A 133 2.39 25.21 -9.71
C ASP A 133 1.55 25.44 -8.44
N ASN A 134 1.04 26.67 -8.26
CA ASN A 134 0.00 26.93 -7.28
C ASN A 134 -1.37 26.51 -7.84
N LEU A 135 -1.80 25.28 -7.54
CA LEU A 135 -3.10 24.76 -7.96
C LEU A 135 -4.28 25.22 -7.08
N GLY A 136 -4.03 26.05 -6.06
CA GLY A 136 -5.06 26.48 -5.11
C GLY A 136 -5.43 25.45 -4.05
N PHE A 137 -4.56 24.45 -3.84
CA PHE A 137 -4.70 23.40 -2.82
C PHE A 137 -3.41 23.34 -1.95
N PRO A 138 -3.09 24.40 -1.19
CA PRO A 138 -1.81 24.50 -0.47
C PRO A 138 -1.60 23.41 0.58
N ASP A 139 -2.63 23.06 1.37
CA ASP A 139 -2.44 22.10 2.48
C ASP A 139 -2.29 20.67 1.90
N THR A 140 -3.05 20.35 0.85
CA THR A 140 -2.94 19.11 0.10
C THR A 140 -1.58 19.01 -0.58
N ALA A 141 -1.08 20.11 -1.16
CA ALA A 141 0.25 20.15 -1.78
C ALA A 141 1.34 19.86 -0.75
N GLU A 142 1.28 20.52 0.42
CA GLU A 142 2.21 20.29 1.53
C GLU A 142 2.17 18.82 1.99
N LEU A 143 0.98 18.27 2.22
CA LEU A 143 0.82 16.89 2.68
C LEU A 143 1.35 15.89 1.65
N VAL A 144 1.08 16.10 0.35
CA VAL A 144 1.61 15.23 -0.73
C VAL A 144 3.13 15.28 -0.79
N ILE A 145 3.73 16.47 -0.69
CA ILE A 145 5.19 16.62 -0.73
C ILE A 145 5.82 15.93 0.49
N LYS A 146 5.32 16.20 1.69
CA LYS A 146 5.77 15.56 2.94
C LYS A 146 5.64 14.04 2.87
N THR A 147 4.50 13.54 2.41
CA THR A 147 4.23 12.11 2.24
C THR A 147 5.18 11.47 1.22
N HIS A 148 5.48 12.17 0.12
CA HIS A 148 6.41 11.65 -0.87
C HIS A 148 7.80 11.41 -0.26
N ASP A 149 8.33 12.42 0.43
CA ASP A 149 9.68 12.39 0.98
C ASP A 149 9.79 11.38 2.15
N ALA A 150 8.77 11.33 3.01
CA ALA A 150 8.76 10.46 4.19
C ALA A 150 8.35 9.00 3.90
N TRP A 151 7.49 8.76 2.90
CA TRP A 151 6.84 7.45 2.70
C TRP A 151 7.07 6.88 1.31
N VAL A 152 6.58 7.55 0.27
CA VAL A 152 6.52 6.98 -1.09
C VAL A 152 7.90 6.76 -1.69
N ASN A 153 8.84 7.67 -1.44
CA ASN A 153 10.22 7.52 -1.88
C ASN A 153 10.90 6.31 -1.20
N LYS A 154 10.63 6.07 0.08
CA LYS A 154 11.16 4.92 0.84
C LYS A 154 10.65 3.58 0.31
N LEU A 155 9.36 3.48 0.02
CA LEU A 155 8.77 2.30 -0.64
C LEU A 155 9.38 2.07 -2.03
N SER A 156 9.61 3.15 -2.79
CA SER A 156 10.21 3.08 -4.13
C SER A 156 11.68 2.64 -4.09
N GLU A 157 12.45 3.17 -3.14
CA GLU A 157 13.85 2.79 -2.88
C GLU A 157 13.97 1.31 -2.50
N TYR A 158 13.12 0.84 -1.59
CA TYR A 158 13.06 -0.58 -1.22
C TYR A 158 12.83 -1.45 -2.44
N ARG A 159 11.79 -1.16 -3.20
CA ARG A 159 11.40 -1.97 -4.35
C ARG A 159 12.45 -1.95 -5.46
N ALA A 160 13.10 -0.81 -5.71
CA ALA A 160 14.25 -0.75 -6.61
C ALA A 160 15.40 -1.65 -6.11
N GLY A 161 15.64 -1.67 -4.80
CA GLY A 161 16.60 -2.57 -4.16
C GLY A 161 16.30 -4.04 -4.40
N VAL A 162 15.04 -4.46 -4.30
CA VAL A 162 14.60 -5.84 -4.58
C VAL A 162 14.88 -6.23 -6.03
N TYR A 163 14.58 -5.36 -7.00
CA TYR A 163 14.84 -5.63 -8.43
C TYR A 163 16.32 -5.78 -8.77
N HIS A 164 17.20 -5.08 -8.05
CA HIS A 164 18.63 -5.05 -8.35
C HIS A 164 19.44 -6.06 -7.53
N ASN A 165 18.94 -6.50 -6.37
CA ASN A 165 19.65 -7.40 -5.47
C ASN A 165 18.89 -8.72 -5.28
N ASN A 166 19.24 -9.74 -6.08
CA ASN A 166 18.58 -11.05 -6.11
C ASN A 166 18.65 -11.89 -4.81
N ASN A 167 19.36 -11.43 -3.77
CA ASN A 167 19.66 -12.23 -2.56
C ASN A 167 19.01 -11.69 -1.27
N GLN A 168 17.99 -10.83 -1.38
CA GLN A 168 17.32 -10.27 -0.20
C GLN A 168 16.09 -11.10 0.14
N TYR A 169 16.32 -12.22 0.80
CA TYR A 169 15.24 -13.10 1.23
C TYR A 169 14.79 -12.77 2.65
N VAL A 170 13.52 -13.07 2.91
CA VAL A 170 12.95 -13.28 4.24
C VAL A 170 13.93 -14.06 5.12
N VAL A 171 14.01 -13.66 6.39
CA VAL A 171 14.80 -14.36 7.39
C VAL A 171 13.88 -15.34 8.13
N ALA A 172 14.26 -16.62 8.20
CA ALA A 172 13.55 -17.59 9.02
C ALA A 172 14.35 -17.89 10.29
N GLU A 173 13.67 -18.01 11.42
CA GLU A 173 14.26 -18.55 12.63
C GLU A 173 13.44 -19.71 13.18
N HIS A 174 14.16 -20.73 13.63
CA HIS A 174 13.63 -21.94 14.22
C HIS A 174 14.05 -22.03 15.69
N TRP A 175 13.11 -22.31 16.59
CA TRP A 175 13.40 -22.52 18.01
C TRP A 175 12.47 -23.55 18.64
N SER A 176 12.91 -24.16 19.74
CA SER A 176 12.13 -25.13 20.51
C SER A 176 11.70 -24.54 21.85
N ASP A 177 10.41 -24.62 22.17
CA ASP A 177 9.88 -24.36 23.50
C ASP A 177 9.95 -25.68 24.29
N TYR A 178 11.04 -25.87 25.02
CA TYR A 178 11.29 -27.10 25.80
C TYR A 178 10.24 -27.36 26.87
N LEU A 179 9.59 -26.32 27.41
CA LEU A 179 8.58 -26.46 28.45
C LEU A 179 7.24 -26.95 27.88
N LYS A 180 6.93 -26.57 26.64
CA LYS A 180 5.72 -27.01 25.92
C LYS A 180 5.95 -28.21 25.01
N GLY A 181 7.20 -28.60 24.80
CA GLY A 181 7.57 -29.65 23.84
C GLY A 181 7.22 -29.29 22.41
N THR A 182 7.18 -28.00 22.05
CA THR A 182 6.81 -27.53 20.71
C THR A 182 8.02 -26.95 19.96
N GLU A 183 8.08 -27.19 18.65
CA GLU A 183 8.99 -26.50 17.73
C GLU A 183 8.23 -25.34 17.07
N ASN A 184 8.94 -24.24 16.80
CA ASN A 184 8.36 -23.03 16.23
C ASN A 184 9.27 -22.49 15.12
N ILE A 185 8.64 -21.94 14.09
CA ILE A 185 9.31 -21.20 13.01
C ILE A 185 8.62 -19.86 12.89
N ALA A 186 9.39 -18.78 12.79
CA ALA A 186 8.90 -17.46 12.41
C ALA A 186 9.68 -16.93 11.21
N PHE A 187 8.98 -16.11 10.44
CA PHE A 187 9.51 -15.45 9.27
C PHE A 187 9.54 -13.94 9.51
N TYR A 188 10.69 -13.35 9.29
CA TYR A 188 10.98 -11.95 9.56
C TYR A 188 11.29 -11.20 8.26
N LEU A 189 11.02 -9.90 8.28
CA LEU A 189 11.40 -9.02 7.18
C LEU A 189 12.92 -9.08 6.94
N PRO A 190 13.36 -9.00 5.68
CA PRO A 190 14.78 -8.87 5.39
C PRO A 190 15.32 -7.56 5.97
N ASP A 191 16.58 -7.57 6.41
CA ASP A 191 17.31 -6.40 6.91
C ASP A 191 17.13 -5.15 6.05
N VAL A 192 17.08 -5.33 4.74
CA VAL A 192 16.96 -4.21 3.80
C VAL A 192 15.58 -3.57 3.86
N ALA A 193 14.51 -4.37 4.00
CA ALA A 193 13.18 -3.86 4.27
C ALA A 193 13.16 -3.06 5.57
N VAL A 194 13.73 -3.61 6.65
CA VAL A 194 13.81 -2.92 7.95
C VAL A 194 14.60 -1.61 7.85
N LYS A 195 15.70 -1.58 7.09
CA LYS A 195 16.56 -0.40 6.94
C LYS A 195 15.98 0.70 6.04
N GLN A 196 15.18 0.32 5.04
CA GLN A 196 14.71 1.25 4.00
C GLN A 196 13.27 1.67 4.18
N LEU A 197 12.42 0.83 4.77
CA LEU A 197 11.02 1.14 4.97
C LEU A 197 10.85 2.12 6.14
N PRO A 198 9.90 3.06 6.03
CA PRO A 198 9.79 4.22 6.92
C PRO A 198 9.23 3.92 8.32
N LEU A 199 8.85 2.67 8.61
CA LEU A 199 8.17 2.28 9.86
C LEU A 199 9.08 1.65 10.91
N PHE A 200 10.24 1.16 10.52
CA PHE A 200 11.03 0.24 11.35
C PHE A 200 12.34 0.88 11.77
N GLU A 201 12.76 0.61 13.00
CA GLU A 201 14.08 1.04 13.46
C GLU A 201 15.15 0.07 12.96
N ARG A 202 16.36 0.58 12.76
CA ARG A 202 17.47 -0.27 12.30
C ARG A 202 17.76 -1.33 13.36
N ASN A 203 17.91 -2.57 12.90
CA ASN A 203 18.12 -3.77 13.69
C ASN A 203 16.88 -4.30 14.41
N ASP A 204 15.70 -3.73 14.14
CA ASP A 204 14.45 -4.35 14.57
C ASP A 204 14.25 -5.70 13.90
N LYS A 205 13.71 -6.61 14.69
CA LYS A 205 13.32 -7.92 14.21
C LYS A 205 11.82 -7.98 14.02
N ILE A 206 11.39 -7.63 12.81
CA ILE A 206 9.98 -7.45 12.48
C ILE A 206 9.42 -8.73 11.88
N ASP A 207 8.42 -9.32 12.53
CA ASP A 207 7.62 -10.41 11.96
C ASP A 207 7.04 -9.95 10.62
N MET A 208 7.17 -10.78 9.58
CA MET A 208 6.83 -10.37 8.22
C MET A 208 5.35 -10.09 8.03
N ILE A 209 4.46 -10.86 8.68
CA ILE A 209 3.02 -10.63 8.59
C ILE A 209 2.69 -9.29 9.25
N SER A 210 3.21 -9.07 10.45
CA SER A 210 3.03 -7.83 11.22
C SER A 210 3.61 -6.62 10.49
N GLY A 211 4.77 -6.77 9.85
CA GLY A 211 5.40 -5.72 9.06
C GLY A 211 4.62 -5.38 7.80
N ALA A 212 4.11 -6.38 7.08
CA ALA A 212 3.22 -6.16 5.93
C ALA A 212 1.93 -5.44 6.35
N GLU A 213 1.33 -5.88 7.45
CA GLU A 213 0.13 -5.29 8.04
C GLU A 213 0.33 -3.80 8.34
N ALA A 214 1.41 -3.45 9.04
CA ALA A 214 1.72 -2.06 9.39
C ALA A 214 1.90 -1.16 8.16
N LEU A 215 2.55 -1.66 7.09
CA LEU A 215 2.71 -0.92 5.84
C LEU A 215 1.38 -0.67 5.14
N ILE A 216 0.47 -1.65 5.17
CA ILE A 216 -0.86 -1.56 4.60
C ILE A 216 -1.66 -0.50 5.38
N ASP A 217 -1.74 -0.64 6.70
CA ASP A 217 -2.47 0.29 7.58
C ASP A 217 -2.05 1.73 7.35
N GLU A 218 -0.75 2.00 7.40
CA GLU A 218 -0.21 3.35 7.27
C GLU A 218 -0.44 3.90 5.85
N THR A 219 -0.25 3.10 4.80
CA THR A 219 -0.48 3.57 3.43
C THR A 219 -1.95 3.93 3.20
N PHE A 220 -2.88 3.11 3.69
CA PHE A 220 -4.31 3.43 3.57
C PHE A 220 -4.69 4.65 4.39
N SER A 221 -4.17 4.79 5.62
CA SER A 221 -4.37 5.98 6.46
C SER A 221 -3.90 7.26 5.76
N ILE A 222 -2.70 7.24 5.19
CA ILE A 222 -2.14 8.34 4.40
C ILE A 222 -3.05 8.70 3.22
N ILE A 223 -3.49 7.71 2.44
CA ILE A 223 -4.36 7.93 1.28
C ILE A 223 -5.70 8.54 1.70
N GLU A 224 -6.30 8.03 2.76
CA GLU A 224 -7.56 8.54 3.30
C GLU A 224 -7.41 10.01 3.74
N GLN A 225 -6.34 10.34 4.47
CA GLN A 225 -6.04 11.71 4.91
C GLN A 225 -5.87 12.66 3.73
N ILE A 226 -5.11 12.26 2.71
CA ILE A 226 -4.85 13.07 1.51
C ILE A 226 -6.13 13.31 0.73
N LEU A 227 -6.95 12.26 0.51
CA LEU A 227 -8.21 12.41 -0.19
C LEU A 227 -9.16 13.33 0.58
N LYS A 228 -9.33 13.12 1.89
CA LYS A 228 -10.17 13.99 2.74
C LYS A 228 -9.74 15.45 2.65
N LEU A 229 -8.45 15.72 2.76
CA LEU A 229 -7.91 17.07 2.69
C LEU A 229 -8.15 17.70 1.31
N CYS A 230 -7.81 16.98 0.24
CA CYS A 230 -8.02 17.39 -1.15
C CYS A 230 -9.48 17.75 -1.45
N TYR A 231 -10.42 16.97 -0.90
CA TYR A 231 -11.85 17.26 -1.04
C TYR A 231 -12.31 18.45 -0.17
N SER A 232 -11.75 18.62 1.02
CA SER A 232 -12.11 19.71 1.94
C SER A 232 -11.61 21.08 1.50
N GLU A 233 -10.44 21.15 0.86
CA GLU A 233 -9.86 22.39 0.30
C GLU A 233 -10.55 22.84 -0.99
N LYS A 234 -11.41 21.99 -1.56
CA LYS A 234 -12.07 22.31 -2.80
C LYS A 234 -12.94 23.58 -2.62
N PRO A 235 -12.75 24.63 -3.43
CA PRO A 235 -13.55 25.83 -3.31
C PRO A 235 -15.02 25.52 -3.63
N ALA A 236 -15.93 25.84 -2.71
CA ALA A 236 -17.37 25.66 -2.87
C ALA A 236 -17.98 26.48 -4.02
N SER A 237 -17.22 27.36 -4.69
CA SER A 237 -17.78 28.44 -5.53
C SER A 237 -17.36 28.48 -7.01
N ASN A 238 -16.45 27.63 -7.52
CA ASN A 238 -15.93 27.80 -8.90
C ASN A 238 -16.26 26.67 -9.90
N ILE A 239 -17.26 25.83 -9.65
CA ILE A 239 -17.54 24.67 -10.51
C ILE A 239 -18.50 25.01 -11.68
N PHE A 240 -19.10 26.20 -11.72
CA PHE A 240 -20.11 26.56 -12.73
C PHE A 240 -19.72 27.65 -13.73
N MET A 241 -18.46 28.11 -13.77
CA MET A 241 -18.04 29.13 -14.74
C MET A 241 -16.75 28.75 -15.46
N THR A 242 -16.82 27.77 -16.37
CA THR A 242 -16.10 27.71 -17.66
C THR A 242 -16.63 26.54 -18.47
#